data_AF-A0A1L9VDB9-F1
#
_entry.id   AF-A0A1L9VDB9-F1
#
_cell.length_a   1.000
_cell.length_b   1.000
_cell.length_c   1.000
_cell.angle_alpha   90.00
_cell.angle_beta   90.00
_cell.angle_gamma   90.00
#
_symmetry.space_group_name_H-M   'P 1'
#
loop_
_entity.id
_entity.type
_entity.pdbx_description
1 polymer ?
#
loop_
_entity_poly.entity_id
_entity_poly.type
_entity_poly.pdbx_seq_one_letter_code
_entity_poly.pdbx_strand_id
1 'polypeptide(L)'
;MLVKNADGIFLWVALVCQYLENVPRDPLTKLRKFPPGLGPLYERMMKEILESLELEDINLCKQILEFMTVAHRPTTLKELAYFIETSEALSDNLDSLKTDIGLCGSFLTVKYNTVYFMHQSAKGFLVEKASSEIFPSGMEETTKQHEDLQDGSMVDKFLRKHYLHWLEALALLGGLSEGILAMSQLADLAQAWKSWSACLQTLEGHSNWVYSVTFSHDSKLLASALRDRIIKVWDASNAQCLQTLEGHGSSVNSVIFSHDSKLLASASRDRIVKVWDASNG
;
A
#
# COMPACT_ATOMS: atom_id res chain seq x y z
N MET A 1 17.32 -12.41 -1.11
CA MET A 1 16.88 -13.74 -1.59
C MET A 1 15.35 -13.83 -1.61
N LEU A 2 14.67 -13.56 -0.49
CA LEU A 2 13.20 -13.53 -0.42
C LEU A 2 12.57 -12.58 -1.45
N VAL A 3 13.02 -11.32 -1.54
CA VAL A 3 12.51 -10.33 -2.52
C VAL A 3 12.68 -10.80 -3.98
N LYS A 4 13.80 -11.46 -4.28
CA LYS A 4 14.09 -11.98 -5.64
C LYS A 4 13.25 -13.22 -5.97
N ASN A 5 12.95 -14.05 -4.97
CA ASN A 5 12.17 -15.28 -5.15
C ASN A 5 10.68 -15.04 -5.06
N ALA A 6 10.22 -13.98 -4.40
CA ALA A 6 8.80 -13.68 -4.23
C ALA A 6 8.13 -13.20 -5.52
N ASP A 7 8.90 -12.69 -6.50
CA ASP A 7 8.38 -12.10 -7.74
C ASP A 7 7.29 -11.05 -7.50
N GLY A 8 7.45 -10.27 -6.42
CA GLY A 8 6.46 -9.26 -5.99
C GLY A 8 5.20 -9.80 -5.30
N ILE A 9 5.09 -11.11 -5.09
CA ILE A 9 3.94 -11.77 -4.45
C ILE A 9 4.17 -11.89 -2.93
N PHE A 10 3.50 -11.04 -2.16
CA PHE A 10 3.62 -11.01 -0.69
C PHE A 10 3.12 -12.30 -0.02
N LEU A 11 2.14 -13.01 -0.60
CA LEU A 11 1.67 -14.30 -0.07
C LEU A 11 2.77 -15.36 -0.06
N TRP A 12 3.60 -15.39 -1.10
CA TRP A 12 4.72 -16.32 -1.15
C TRP A 12 5.68 -16.08 0.02
N VAL A 13 5.96 -14.80 0.33
CA VAL A 13 6.79 -14.43 1.48
C VAL A 13 6.12 -14.83 2.79
N ALA A 14 4.82 -14.58 2.95
CA ALA A 14 4.08 -14.93 4.16
C ALA A 14 4.07 -16.46 4.42
N LEU A 15 3.77 -17.26 3.39
CA LEU A 15 3.78 -18.73 3.48
C LEU A 15 5.18 -19.27 3.81
N VAL A 16 6.22 -18.70 3.20
CA VAL A 16 7.60 -19.08 3.48
C VAL A 16 7.99 -18.70 4.91
N CYS A 17 7.65 -17.50 5.38
CA CYS A 17 7.92 -17.08 6.76
C CYS A 17 7.20 -17.98 7.78
N GLN A 18 5.91 -18.25 7.58
CA GLN A 18 5.12 -19.14 8.44
C GLN A 18 5.69 -20.57 8.46
N TYR A 19 6.15 -21.07 7.32
CA TYR A 19 6.82 -22.36 7.27
C TYR A 19 8.14 -22.34 8.04
N LEU A 20 8.95 -21.30 7.87
CA LEU A 20 10.26 -21.18 8.51
C LEU A 20 10.17 -20.99 10.03
N GLU A 21 9.13 -20.34 10.55
CA GLU A 21 8.86 -20.24 11.99
C GLU A 21 8.73 -21.61 12.66
N ASN A 22 8.21 -22.60 11.94
CA ASN A 22 8.00 -23.95 12.43
C ASN A 22 9.20 -24.90 12.17
N VAL A 23 10.32 -24.37 11.65
CA VAL A 23 11.51 -25.18 11.33
C VAL A 23 12.61 -24.94 12.37
N PRO A 24 12.90 -25.93 13.25
CA PRO A 24 13.85 -25.74 14.34
C PRO A 24 15.32 -25.73 13.92
N ARG A 25 15.67 -26.19 12.70
CA ARG A 25 17.07 -26.21 12.20
C ARG A 25 17.18 -25.87 10.72
N ASP A 26 18.16 -25.01 10.42
CA ASP A 26 18.64 -24.60 9.09
C ASP A 26 17.58 -24.05 8.12
N PRO A 27 17.02 -22.86 8.41
CA PRO A 27 16.01 -22.22 7.57
C PRO A 27 16.51 -21.84 6.17
N LEU A 28 17.82 -21.58 6.01
CA LEU A 28 18.39 -21.10 4.74
C LEU A 28 18.48 -22.19 3.68
N THR A 29 18.78 -23.44 4.06
CA THR A 29 18.79 -24.56 3.09
C THR A 29 17.38 -24.99 2.71
N LYS A 30 16.40 -24.89 3.62
CA LYS A 30 14.99 -25.11 3.28
C LYS A 30 14.42 -24.02 2.40
N LEU A 31 14.76 -22.75 2.65
CA LEU A 31 14.38 -21.61 1.81
C LEU A 31 14.82 -21.80 0.35
N ARG A 32 16.01 -22.39 0.12
CA ARG A 32 16.52 -22.70 -1.22
C ARG A 32 15.72 -23.76 -1.98
N LYS A 33 14.93 -24.58 -1.28
CA LYS A 33 14.07 -25.61 -1.88
C LYS A 33 12.69 -25.09 -2.29
N PHE A 34 12.30 -23.91 -1.80
CA PHE A 34 11.01 -23.33 -2.20
C PHE A 34 11.07 -22.87 -3.66
N PRO A 35 10.06 -23.21 -4.47
CA PRO A 35 9.97 -22.69 -5.83
C PRO A 35 9.81 -21.17 -5.78
N PRO A 36 10.41 -20.41 -6.70
CA PRO A 36 10.23 -18.96 -6.76
C PRO A 36 8.78 -18.62 -7.12
N GLY A 37 8.17 -17.76 -6.32
CA GLY A 37 6.82 -17.24 -6.50
C GLY A 37 5.74 -18.31 -6.44
N LEU A 38 4.52 -17.93 -6.84
CA LEU A 38 3.37 -18.83 -6.93
C LEU A 38 2.96 -19.12 -8.37
N GLY A 39 3.63 -18.52 -9.37
CA GLY A 39 3.35 -18.74 -10.79
C GLY A 39 3.33 -20.23 -11.18
N PRO A 40 4.39 -21.01 -10.90
CA PRO A 40 4.41 -22.44 -11.23
C PRO A 40 3.32 -23.27 -10.53
N LEU A 41 2.86 -22.83 -9.34
CA LEU A 41 1.74 -23.47 -8.65
C LEU A 41 0.43 -23.18 -9.40
N TYR A 42 0.18 -21.92 -9.75
CA TYR A 42 -1.02 -21.54 -10.50
C TYR A 42 -1.05 -22.14 -11.91
N GLU A 43 0.10 -22.22 -12.59
CA GLU A 43 0.24 -22.93 -13.88
C GLU A 43 -0.15 -24.40 -13.74
N ARG A 44 0.33 -25.07 -12.69
CA ARG A 44 -0.05 -26.45 -12.42
C ARG A 44 -1.54 -26.59 -12.13
N MET A 45 -2.11 -25.71 -11.32
CA MET A 45 -3.56 -25.73 -11.02
C MET A 45 -4.39 -25.52 -12.29
N MET A 46 -4.02 -24.57 -13.15
CA MET A 46 -4.70 -24.35 -14.44
C MET A 46 -4.57 -25.56 -15.35
N LYS A 47 -3.38 -26.17 -15.43
CA LYS A 47 -3.17 -27.39 -16.21
C LYS A 47 -4.03 -28.55 -15.71
N GLU A 48 -4.14 -28.71 -14.39
CA GLU A 48 -5.00 -29.73 -13.78
C GLU A 48 -6.48 -29.50 -14.16
N ILE A 49 -6.97 -28.25 -14.17
CA ILE A 49 -8.33 -27.90 -14.65
C ILE A 49 -8.51 -28.25 -16.13
N LEU A 50 -7.53 -27.93 -16.97
CA LEU A 50 -7.64 -28.11 -18.43
C LEU A 50 -7.45 -29.57 -18.90
N GLU A 51 -6.72 -30.40 -18.15
CA GLU A 51 -6.42 -31.78 -18.53
C GLU A 51 -7.27 -32.82 -17.81
N SER A 52 -7.83 -32.50 -16.64
CA SER A 52 -8.52 -33.49 -15.79
C SER A 52 -10.05 -33.44 -15.89
N LEU A 53 -10.61 -32.42 -16.55
CA LEU A 53 -12.05 -32.20 -16.66
C LEU A 53 -12.58 -32.52 -18.07
N GLU A 54 -13.87 -32.82 -18.16
CA GLU A 54 -14.56 -32.96 -19.45
C GLU A 54 -14.72 -31.58 -20.12
N LEU A 55 -14.93 -31.55 -21.43
CA LEU A 55 -14.96 -30.32 -22.23
C LEU A 55 -16.06 -29.33 -21.78
N GLU A 56 -17.19 -29.84 -21.29
CA GLU A 56 -18.29 -29.02 -20.76
C GLU A 56 -17.89 -28.33 -19.44
N ASP A 57 -17.29 -29.09 -18.52
CA ASP A 57 -16.79 -28.60 -17.22
C ASP A 57 -15.65 -27.58 -17.38
N ILE A 58 -14.77 -27.79 -18.37
CA ILE A 58 -13.70 -26.83 -18.70
C ILE A 58 -14.29 -25.49 -19.13
N ASN A 59 -15.31 -25.51 -20.00
CA ASN A 59 -15.94 -24.28 -20.48
C ASN A 59 -16.68 -23.57 -19.36
N LEU A 60 -17.41 -24.31 -18.53
CA LEU A 60 -18.09 -23.76 -17.36
C LEU A 60 -17.09 -23.12 -16.38
N CYS A 61 -15.98 -23.79 -16.09
CA CYS A 61 -14.99 -23.22 -15.20
C CYS A 61 -14.31 -21.97 -15.80
N LYS A 62 -14.04 -21.95 -17.11
CA LYS A 62 -13.54 -20.75 -17.79
C LYS A 62 -14.51 -19.57 -17.64
N GLN A 63 -15.81 -19.79 -17.85
CA GLN A 63 -16.83 -18.76 -17.69
C GLN A 63 -16.90 -18.24 -16.24
N ILE A 64 -16.83 -19.14 -15.26
CA ILE A 64 -16.79 -18.77 -13.84
C ILE A 64 -15.55 -17.91 -13.55
N LEU A 65 -14.35 -18.37 -13.95
CA LEU A 65 -13.10 -17.64 -13.71
C LEU A 65 -13.08 -16.29 -14.44
N GLU A 66 -13.58 -16.24 -15.67
CA GLU A 66 -13.76 -15.01 -16.44
C GLU A 66 -14.67 -14.02 -15.71
N PHE A 67 -15.86 -14.45 -15.29
CA PHE A 67 -16.77 -13.58 -14.55
C PHE A 67 -16.15 -13.06 -13.25
N MET A 68 -15.54 -13.95 -12.46
CA MET A 68 -14.92 -13.59 -11.20
C MET A 68 -13.75 -12.61 -11.39
N THR A 69 -12.93 -12.82 -12.43
CA THR A 69 -11.82 -11.91 -12.76
C THR A 69 -12.34 -10.53 -13.17
N VAL A 70 -13.43 -10.44 -13.93
CA VAL A 70 -14.05 -9.16 -14.33
C VAL A 70 -14.75 -8.45 -13.16
N ALA A 71 -15.42 -9.18 -12.27
CA ALA A 71 -16.27 -8.57 -11.25
C ALA A 71 -15.52 -7.66 -10.24
N HIS A 72 -14.20 -7.80 -10.09
CA HIS A 72 -13.34 -7.05 -9.14
C HIS A 72 -13.79 -7.03 -7.66
N ARG A 73 -14.85 -7.74 -7.31
CA ARG A 73 -15.43 -7.86 -5.97
C ARG A 73 -15.87 -9.31 -5.74
N PRO A 74 -16.01 -9.74 -4.47
CA PRO A 74 -16.73 -10.96 -4.16
C PRO A 74 -18.15 -10.90 -4.73
N THR A 75 -18.58 -11.98 -5.37
CA THR A 75 -19.90 -12.05 -6.03
C THR A 75 -20.79 -13.04 -5.31
N THR A 76 -22.08 -12.77 -5.26
CA THR A 76 -23.00 -13.74 -4.65
C THR A 76 -23.24 -14.91 -5.59
N LEU A 77 -23.53 -16.10 -5.05
CA LEU A 77 -23.88 -17.27 -5.88
C LEU A 77 -25.06 -16.98 -6.82
N LYS A 78 -25.99 -16.10 -6.42
CA LYS A 78 -27.13 -15.69 -7.26
C LYS A 78 -26.70 -14.81 -8.44
N GLU A 79 -25.80 -13.86 -8.22
CA GLU A 79 -25.24 -13.02 -9.29
C GLU A 79 -24.45 -13.87 -10.29
N LEU A 80 -23.68 -14.85 -9.78
CA LEU A 80 -22.93 -15.79 -10.62
C LEU A 80 -23.87 -16.72 -11.41
N ALA A 81 -24.90 -17.28 -10.76
CA ALA A 81 -25.89 -18.13 -11.40
C ALA A 81 -26.59 -17.40 -12.56
N TYR A 82 -26.98 -16.15 -12.37
CA TYR A 82 -27.61 -15.33 -13.41
C TYR A 82 -26.71 -15.11 -14.64
N PHE A 83 -25.39 -15.06 -14.44
CA PHE A 83 -24.44 -14.88 -15.52
C PHE A 83 -24.20 -16.17 -16.32
N ILE A 84 -24.20 -17.32 -15.64
CA ILE A 84 -23.92 -18.63 -16.23
C ILE A 84 -25.18 -19.24 -16.87
N GLU A 85 -26.35 -19.08 -16.24
CA GLU A 85 -27.61 -19.66 -16.71
C GLU A 85 -28.34 -18.72 -17.67
N THR A 86 -28.31 -19.03 -18.95
CA THR A 86 -29.45 -18.76 -19.83
C THR A 86 -30.58 -19.74 -19.50
N SER A 87 -31.59 -19.29 -18.73
CA SER A 87 -32.95 -19.88 -18.57
C SER A 87 -33.31 -20.58 -17.24
N GLU A 88 -34.30 -19.99 -16.55
CA GLU A 88 -35.31 -20.46 -15.56
C GLU A 88 -35.16 -21.83 -14.85
N ALA A 89 -34.48 -21.91 -13.69
CA ALA A 89 -34.79 -22.85 -12.58
C ALA A 89 -34.03 -22.53 -11.25
N LEU A 90 -34.32 -21.39 -10.61
CA LEU A 90 -33.46 -20.77 -9.58
C LEU A 90 -33.46 -21.38 -8.15
N SER A 91 -34.17 -22.47 -7.84
CA SER A 91 -34.26 -22.96 -6.43
C SER A 91 -33.44 -24.20 -6.09
N ASP A 92 -33.13 -25.08 -7.05
CA ASP A 92 -32.38 -26.33 -6.80
C ASP A 92 -30.91 -26.25 -7.27
N ASN A 93 -30.52 -25.19 -7.99
CA ASN A 93 -29.23 -25.10 -8.68
C ASN A 93 -28.06 -24.56 -7.83
N LEU A 94 -28.31 -24.00 -6.63
CA LEU A 94 -27.26 -23.35 -5.83
C LEU A 94 -26.22 -24.33 -5.27
N ASP A 95 -26.62 -25.57 -4.95
CA ASP A 95 -25.68 -26.59 -4.47
C ASP A 95 -24.94 -27.27 -5.63
N SER A 96 -25.57 -27.37 -6.80
CA SER A 96 -24.88 -27.73 -8.05
C SER A 96 -23.80 -26.70 -8.39
N LEU A 97 -24.15 -25.41 -8.37
CA LEU A 97 -23.21 -24.33 -8.66
C LEU A 97 -22.01 -24.30 -7.70
N LYS A 98 -22.19 -24.66 -6.43
CA LYS A 98 -21.05 -24.81 -5.50
C LYS A 98 -20.11 -25.94 -5.91
N THR A 99 -20.66 -27.03 -6.43
CA THR A 99 -19.89 -28.16 -6.97
C THR A 99 -19.13 -27.72 -8.22
N ASP A 100 -19.79 -26.96 -9.10
CA ASP A 100 -19.20 -26.41 -10.32
C ASP A 100 -18.08 -25.40 -10.03
N ILE A 101 -18.26 -24.51 -9.04
CA ILE A 101 -17.19 -23.64 -8.54
C ILE A 101 -16.02 -24.46 -7.98
N GLY A 102 -16.31 -25.61 -7.36
CA GLY A 102 -15.30 -26.54 -6.88
C GLY A 102 -14.42 -27.11 -7.98
N LEU A 103 -14.93 -27.22 -9.22
CA LEU A 103 -14.15 -27.66 -10.39
C LEU A 103 -13.07 -26.65 -10.78
N CYS A 104 -13.25 -25.37 -10.45
CA CYS A 104 -12.21 -24.35 -10.60
C CYS A 104 -11.09 -24.44 -9.56
N GLY A 105 -11.04 -25.54 -8.81
CA GLY A 105 -9.99 -25.84 -7.87
C GLY A 105 -9.84 -24.77 -6.79
N SER A 106 -8.64 -24.67 -6.22
CA SER A 106 -8.36 -23.72 -5.15
C SER A 106 -8.18 -22.27 -5.62
N PHE A 107 -8.61 -21.91 -6.83
CA PHE A 107 -8.68 -20.50 -7.24
C PHE A 107 -9.79 -19.75 -6.53
N LEU A 108 -10.92 -20.43 -6.30
CA LEU A 108 -12.12 -19.85 -5.73
C LEU A 108 -12.52 -20.54 -4.42
N THR A 109 -13.24 -19.82 -3.58
CA THR A 109 -13.87 -20.37 -2.38
C THR A 109 -15.24 -19.76 -2.18
N VAL A 110 -16.15 -20.54 -1.60
CA VAL A 110 -17.50 -20.11 -1.31
C VAL A 110 -17.67 -19.99 0.20
N LYS A 111 -18.02 -18.80 0.67
CA LYS A 111 -18.31 -18.52 2.08
C LYS A 111 -19.61 -17.72 2.18
N TYR A 112 -20.55 -18.20 2.98
CA TYR A 112 -21.87 -17.55 3.16
C TYR A 112 -22.57 -17.18 1.84
N ASN A 113 -22.59 -18.11 0.87
CA ASN A 113 -23.15 -17.91 -0.48
C ASN A 113 -22.50 -16.76 -1.29
N THR A 114 -21.28 -16.36 -0.93
CA THR A 114 -20.47 -15.42 -1.70
C THR A 114 -19.20 -16.13 -2.16
N VAL A 115 -18.85 -15.93 -3.41
CA VAL A 115 -17.68 -16.50 -4.07
C VAL A 115 -16.55 -15.48 -3.98
N TYR A 116 -15.39 -15.97 -3.56
CA TYR A 116 -14.18 -15.18 -3.40
C TYR A 116 -13.06 -15.82 -4.20
N PHE A 117 -12.14 -15.00 -4.71
CA PHE A 117 -10.81 -15.53 -4.99
C PHE A 117 -10.15 -15.94 -3.67
N MET A 118 -9.57 -17.14 -3.65
CA MET A 118 -8.79 -17.60 -2.51
C MET A 118 -7.63 -16.65 -2.21
N HIS A 119 -7.05 -16.04 -3.25
CA HIS A 119 -6.07 -14.98 -3.09
C HIS A 119 -5.99 -14.08 -4.33
N GLN A 120 -5.76 -12.78 -4.14
CA GLN A 120 -5.73 -11.81 -5.23
C GLN A 120 -4.55 -12.04 -6.21
N SER A 121 -3.45 -12.66 -5.78
CA SER A 121 -2.36 -13.05 -6.70
C SER A 121 -2.78 -14.13 -7.69
N ALA A 122 -3.75 -14.98 -7.32
CA ALA A 122 -4.29 -15.99 -8.22
C ALA A 122 -5.08 -15.29 -9.34
N LYS A 123 -5.91 -14.29 -8.99
CA LYS A 123 -6.53 -13.39 -9.96
C LYS A 123 -5.49 -12.68 -10.85
N GLY A 124 -4.42 -12.14 -10.27
CA GLY A 124 -3.34 -11.50 -11.02
C GLY A 124 -2.70 -12.44 -12.04
N PHE A 125 -2.46 -13.69 -11.66
CA PHE A 125 -1.98 -14.73 -12.58
C PHE A 125 -2.95 -14.99 -13.74
N LEU A 126 -4.26 -15.12 -13.45
CA LEU A 126 -5.28 -15.36 -14.49
C LEU A 126 -5.34 -14.21 -15.50
N VAL A 127 -5.18 -12.97 -15.04
CA VAL A 127 -5.21 -11.76 -15.88
C VAL A 127 -3.91 -11.55 -16.67
N GLU A 128 -2.75 -11.75 -16.04
CA GLU A 128 -1.46 -11.43 -16.67
C GLU A 128 -0.88 -12.60 -17.49
N LYS A 129 -1.11 -13.85 -17.08
CA LYS A 129 -0.43 -15.04 -17.64
C LYS A 129 -1.36 -16.05 -18.29
N ALA A 130 -2.58 -16.23 -17.78
CA ALA A 130 -3.55 -17.19 -18.34
C ALA A 130 -4.66 -16.51 -19.15
N SER A 131 -4.48 -15.24 -19.54
CA SER A 131 -5.55 -14.47 -20.21
C SER A 131 -5.94 -15.04 -21.56
N SER A 132 -4.98 -15.54 -22.34
CA SER A 132 -5.27 -16.21 -23.62
C SER A 132 -6.03 -17.53 -23.47
N GLU A 133 -5.96 -18.16 -22.31
CA GLU A 133 -6.61 -19.45 -22.03
C GLU A 133 -8.03 -19.27 -21.51
N ILE A 134 -8.28 -18.17 -20.80
CA ILE A 134 -9.55 -17.84 -20.12
C ILE A 134 -10.40 -16.88 -20.95
N PHE A 135 -9.79 -15.96 -21.70
CA PHE A 135 -10.46 -14.94 -22.52
C PHE A 135 -10.17 -15.15 -24.02
N PRO A 136 -10.84 -16.09 -24.69
CA PRO A 136 -10.61 -16.34 -26.13
C PRO A 136 -10.99 -15.14 -27.02
N SER A 137 -11.79 -14.18 -26.53
CA SER A 137 -12.20 -12.95 -27.23
C SER A 137 -11.35 -11.71 -26.88
N GLY A 138 -10.43 -11.81 -25.91
CA GLY A 138 -9.59 -10.69 -25.47
C GLY A 138 -10.25 -9.74 -24.46
N MET A 139 -9.47 -9.26 -23.49
CA MET A 139 -9.90 -8.35 -22.40
C MET A 139 -10.02 -6.86 -22.81
N GLU A 140 -9.86 -6.53 -24.10
CA GLU A 140 -9.79 -5.13 -24.56
C GLU A 140 -11.14 -4.41 -24.58
N GLU A 141 -12.28 -5.11 -24.49
CA GLU A 141 -13.61 -4.46 -24.58
C GLU A 141 -14.33 -4.23 -23.23
N THR A 142 -13.98 -4.93 -22.15
CA THR A 142 -14.73 -4.85 -20.88
C THR A 142 -14.12 -3.89 -19.84
N THR A 143 -12.89 -3.41 -20.06
CA THR A 143 -12.21 -2.50 -19.11
C THR A 143 -12.56 -1.01 -19.31
N LYS A 144 -13.35 -0.66 -20.34
CA LYS A 144 -13.70 0.74 -20.66
C LYS A 144 -14.77 1.38 -19.77
N GLN A 145 -15.47 0.61 -18.92
CA GLN A 145 -16.55 1.17 -18.10
C GLN A 145 -16.11 1.74 -16.73
N HIS A 146 -14.81 1.74 -16.42
CA HIS A 146 -14.31 2.28 -15.15
C HIS A 146 -13.07 3.18 -15.30
N GLU A 147 -12.96 3.91 -16.41
CA GLU A 147 -11.90 4.91 -16.66
C GLU A 147 -12.07 6.21 -15.85
N ASP A 148 -13.25 6.47 -15.24
CA ASP A 148 -13.55 7.76 -14.60
C ASP A 148 -12.81 8.06 -13.26
N LEU A 149 -12.00 7.13 -12.74
CA LEU A 149 -11.22 7.34 -11.51
C LEU A 149 -9.73 6.95 -11.65
N GLN A 150 -9.25 6.77 -12.87
CA GLN A 150 -7.88 6.32 -13.14
C GLN A 150 -7.02 7.50 -13.59
N ASP A 151 -6.15 8.01 -12.72
CA ASP A 151 -5.13 8.97 -13.16
C ASP A 151 -3.89 8.26 -13.76
N GLY A 152 -3.84 6.92 -13.67
CA GLY A 152 -2.73 6.09 -14.17
C GLY A 152 -1.40 6.36 -13.48
N SER A 153 -1.41 7.13 -12.38
CA SER A 153 -0.23 7.56 -11.66
C SER A 153 0.44 6.39 -10.96
N MET A 154 1.67 6.64 -10.51
CA MET A 154 2.44 5.68 -9.73
C MET A 154 1.72 5.28 -8.44
N VAL A 155 0.89 6.16 -7.88
CA VAL A 155 0.10 5.90 -6.66
C VAL A 155 -1.11 5.01 -6.97
N ASP A 156 -1.85 5.28 -8.05
CA ASP A 156 -2.97 4.42 -8.48
C ASP A 156 -2.48 3.00 -8.81
N LYS A 157 -1.37 2.88 -9.54
CA LYS A 157 -0.72 1.59 -9.83
C LYS A 157 -0.27 0.87 -8.55
N PHE A 158 0.30 1.60 -7.59
CA PHE A 158 0.74 1.04 -6.32
C PHE A 158 -0.45 0.53 -5.48
N LEU A 159 -1.51 1.34 -5.36
CA LEU A 159 -2.72 0.97 -4.62
C LEU A 159 -3.41 -0.26 -5.24
N ARG A 160 -3.49 -0.33 -6.57
CA ARG A 160 -4.08 -1.49 -7.25
C ARG A 160 -3.23 -2.75 -7.13
N LYS A 161 -1.92 -2.62 -7.32
CA LYS A 161 -1.03 -3.78 -7.44
C LYS A 161 -0.52 -4.30 -6.11
N HIS A 162 -0.37 -3.44 -5.10
CA HIS A 162 0.36 -3.81 -3.89
C HIS A 162 -0.43 -3.60 -2.61
N TYR A 163 -1.33 -2.61 -2.56
CA TYR A 163 -1.98 -2.26 -1.30
C TYR A 163 -3.02 -3.29 -0.84
N LEU A 164 -3.83 -3.86 -1.75
CA LEU A 164 -4.75 -4.94 -1.36
C LEU A 164 -4.00 -6.18 -0.86
N HIS A 165 -2.89 -6.53 -1.54
CA HIS A 165 -2.00 -7.63 -1.13
C HIS A 165 -1.31 -7.37 0.21
N TRP A 166 -1.01 -6.10 0.50
CA TRP A 166 -0.39 -5.68 1.75
C TRP A 166 -1.36 -5.81 2.94
N LEU A 167 -2.62 -5.40 2.76
CA LEU A 167 -3.66 -5.59 3.79
C LEU A 167 -3.96 -7.07 4.05
N GLU A 168 -3.98 -7.90 3.01
CA GLU A 168 -4.20 -9.34 3.13
C GLU A 168 -3.04 -10.04 3.86
N ALA A 169 -1.80 -9.64 3.57
CA ALA A 169 -0.63 -10.12 4.31
C ALA A 169 -0.66 -9.68 5.79
N LEU A 170 -1.04 -8.43 6.08
CA LEU A 170 -1.20 -7.94 7.45
C LEU A 170 -2.34 -8.65 8.19
N ALA A 171 -3.42 -9.01 7.49
CA ALA A 171 -4.50 -9.81 8.05
C ALA A 171 -4.01 -11.19 8.52
N LEU A 172 -3.21 -11.86 7.68
CA LEU A 172 -2.64 -13.18 7.99
C LEU A 172 -1.60 -13.14 9.12
N LEU A 173 -0.91 -12.00 9.27
CA LEU A 173 0.08 -11.77 10.33
C LEU A 173 -0.52 -11.16 11.61
N GLY A 174 -1.84 -10.94 11.66
CA GLY A 174 -2.52 -10.34 12.81
C GLY A 174 -2.30 -8.83 13.00
N GLY A 175 -1.64 -8.16 12.05
CA GLY A 175 -1.33 -6.72 12.05
C GLY A 175 -2.37 -5.85 11.33
N LEU A 176 -3.61 -6.31 11.19
CA LEU A 176 -4.66 -5.60 10.43
C LEU A 176 -4.92 -4.20 10.99
N SER A 177 -4.85 -4.03 12.32
CA SER A 177 -5.00 -2.74 12.99
C SER A 177 -3.94 -1.73 12.60
N GLU A 178 -2.71 -2.19 12.36
CA GLU A 178 -1.57 -1.35 11.98
C GLU A 178 -1.71 -0.91 10.51
N GLY A 179 -2.18 -1.80 9.65
CA GLY A 179 -2.52 -1.48 8.26
C GLY A 179 -3.65 -0.45 8.12
N ILE A 180 -4.70 -0.60 8.93
CA ILE A 180 -5.81 0.36 9.00
C ILE A 180 -5.33 1.72 9.53
N LEU A 181 -4.47 1.74 10.55
CA LEU A 181 -3.90 2.97 11.09
C LEU A 181 -3.04 3.72 10.06
N ALA A 182 -2.17 3.01 9.35
CA ALA A 182 -1.35 3.60 8.28
C ALA A 182 -2.20 4.25 7.17
N MET A 183 -3.38 3.69 6.93
CA MET A 183 -4.29 4.17 5.88
C MET A 183 -5.19 5.30 6.33
N SER A 184 -5.56 5.32 7.61
CA SER A 184 -6.10 6.53 8.25
C SER A 184 -5.10 7.68 8.09
N GLN A 185 -3.83 7.46 8.43
CA GLN A 185 -2.80 8.49 8.30
C GLN A 185 -2.62 8.97 6.84
N LEU A 186 -2.65 8.06 5.88
CA LEU A 186 -2.51 8.40 4.46
C LEU A 186 -3.75 9.17 3.95
N ALA A 187 -4.95 8.81 4.42
CA ALA A 187 -6.18 9.54 4.14
C ALA A 187 -6.16 10.95 4.77
N ASP A 188 -5.66 11.07 6.01
CA ASP A 188 -5.50 12.36 6.70
C ASP A 188 -4.53 13.27 5.95
N LEU A 189 -3.41 12.72 5.45
CA LEU A 189 -2.45 13.43 4.60
C LEU A 189 -3.08 13.86 3.26
N ALA A 190 -3.87 13.00 2.62
CA ALA A 190 -4.56 13.32 1.38
C ALA A 190 -5.64 14.41 1.56
N GLN A 191 -6.33 14.43 2.71
CA GLN A 191 -7.24 15.52 3.07
C GLN A 191 -6.47 16.81 3.37
N ALA A 192 -5.33 16.73 4.06
CA ALA A 192 -4.46 17.87 4.30
C ALA A 192 -3.94 18.49 2.99
N TRP A 193 -3.67 17.68 1.94
CA TRP A 193 -3.31 18.18 0.61
C TRP A 193 -4.39 19.05 -0.05
N LYS A 194 -5.68 18.76 0.17
CA LYS A 194 -6.77 19.63 -0.28
C LYS A 194 -6.81 20.98 0.44
N SER A 195 -6.20 21.08 1.63
CA SER A 195 -6.16 22.30 2.46
C SER A 195 -4.90 23.15 2.26
N TRP A 196 -3.95 22.73 1.41
CA TRP A 196 -2.65 23.39 1.20
C TRP A 196 -2.74 24.84 0.66
N SER A 197 -3.94 25.32 0.32
CA SER A 197 -4.18 26.70 -0.10
C SER A 197 -4.44 27.70 1.05
N ALA A 198 -4.57 27.25 2.30
CA ALA A 198 -4.76 28.11 3.46
C ALA A 198 -3.48 28.24 4.28
N CYS A 199 -3.02 29.47 4.53
CA CYS A 199 -1.98 29.74 5.52
C CYS A 199 -2.48 29.26 6.90
N LEU A 200 -1.84 28.22 7.45
CA LEU A 200 -2.25 27.61 8.73
C LEU A 200 -1.95 28.52 9.92
N GLN A 201 -0.80 29.20 9.90
CA GLN A 201 -0.34 30.03 11.03
C GLN A 201 0.71 31.04 10.58
N THR A 202 0.67 32.25 11.13
CA THR A 202 1.67 33.31 10.89
C THR A 202 2.43 33.59 12.18
N LEU A 203 3.77 33.54 12.13
CA LEU A 203 4.63 33.84 13.27
C LEU A 203 5.09 35.30 13.20
N GLU A 204 4.43 36.16 13.97
CA GLU A 204 4.77 37.58 14.06
C GLU A 204 5.67 37.84 15.28
N GLY A 205 6.69 38.69 15.12
CA GLY A 205 7.62 39.03 16.21
C GLY A 205 9.02 39.42 15.75
N HIS A 206 9.31 39.21 14.47
CA HIS A 206 10.54 39.63 13.81
C HIS A 206 10.42 41.05 13.25
N SER A 207 11.35 41.95 13.60
CA SER A 207 11.30 43.36 13.18
C SER A 207 11.97 43.64 11.83
N ASN A 208 12.47 42.59 11.15
CA ASN A 208 13.15 42.68 9.85
C ASN A 208 12.98 41.39 9.04
N TRP A 209 13.55 41.34 7.84
CA TRP A 209 13.51 40.16 6.98
C TRP A 209 14.13 38.93 7.64
N VAL A 210 13.38 37.83 7.58
CA VAL A 210 13.83 36.49 7.97
C VAL A 210 14.62 35.89 6.81
N TYR A 211 15.88 35.53 7.05
CA TYR A 211 16.74 34.96 6.02
C TYR A 211 16.74 33.44 6.02
N SER A 212 16.44 32.82 7.16
CA SER A 212 16.49 31.36 7.30
C SER A 212 15.48 30.89 8.33
N VAL A 213 14.85 29.76 8.03
CA VAL A 213 13.91 29.04 8.89
C VAL A 213 14.26 27.56 8.87
N THR A 214 14.14 26.87 10.01
CA THR A 214 14.41 25.44 10.10
C THR A 214 13.53 24.82 11.18
N PHE A 215 13.02 23.62 10.93
CA PHE A 215 12.35 22.81 11.94
C PHE A 215 13.36 21.94 12.67
N SER A 216 13.11 21.68 13.95
CA SER A 216 13.77 20.59 14.65
C SER A 216 13.35 19.24 14.05
N HIS A 217 14.21 18.23 14.18
CA HIS A 217 13.93 16.90 13.62
C HIS A 217 12.77 16.21 14.34
N ASP A 218 12.52 16.56 15.61
CA ASP A 218 11.33 16.11 16.34
C ASP A 218 10.06 16.92 16.02
N SER A 219 10.16 17.91 15.11
CA SER A 219 9.06 18.78 14.66
C SER A 219 8.38 19.62 15.74
N LYS A 220 8.95 19.71 16.95
CA LYS A 220 8.37 20.49 18.05
C LYS A 220 8.78 21.95 18.02
N LEU A 221 9.98 22.23 17.52
CA LEU A 221 10.57 23.56 17.50
C LEU A 221 10.75 24.04 16.07
N LEU A 222 10.58 25.35 15.89
CA LEU A 222 10.99 26.06 14.69
C LEU A 222 12.01 27.11 15.10
N ALA A 223 13.14 27.19 14.41
CA ALA A 223 14.08 28.30 14.57
C ALA A 223 14.01 29.20 13.35
N SER A 224 14.07 30.50 13.58
CA SER A 224 14.14 31.50 12.52
C SER A 224 15.16 32.58 12.85
N ALA A 225 15.94 32.93 11.84
CA ALA A 225 17.07 33.83 11.95
C ALA A 225 16.87 35.06 11.05
N LEU A 226 17.11 36.27 11.59
CA LEU A 226 16.91 37.52 10.86
C LEU A 226 18.21 38.30 10.60
N ARG A 227 18.01 39.40 9.88
CA ARG A 227 18.94 40.52 9.75
C ARG A 227 19.29 41.23 11.06
N ASP A 228 18.43 41.18 12.09
CA ASP A 228 18.56 41.91 13.36
C ASP A 228 19.61 41.34 14.34
N ARG A 229 20.28 40.24 13.94
CA ARG A 229 21.33 39.51 14.69
C ARG A 229 20.77 38.54 15.73
N ILE A 230 19.45 38.33 15.72
CA ILE A 230 18.73 37.51 16.68
C ILE A 230 18.29 36.22 15.99
N ILE A 231 18.20 35.15 16.78
CA ILE A 231 17.57 33.90 16.38
C ILE A 231 16.41 33.67 17.35
N LYS A 232 15.21 33.46 16.83
CA LYS A 232 14.05 33.09 17.67
C LYS A 232 13.76 31.62 17.51
N VAL A 233 13.52 30.96 18.63
CA VAL A 233 13.01 29.59 18.69
C VAL A 233 11.54 29.66 19.08
N TRP A 234 10.72 28.93 18.33
CA TRP A 234 9.27 28.92 18.42
C TRP A 234 8.79 27.51 18.69
N ASP A 235 7.68 27.40 19.40
CA ASP A 235 6.91 26.16 19.47
C ASP A 235 6.07 26.03 18.19
N ALA A 236 6.28 24.93 17.47
CA ALA A 236 5.62 24.68 16.19
C ALA A 236 4.11 24.42 16.30
N SER A 237 3.62 24.03 17.49
CA SER A 237 2.21 23.68 17.71
C SER A 237 1.33 24.88 18.02
N ASN A 238 1.89 25.89 18.69
CA ASN A 238 1.12 27.03 19.21
C ASN A 238 1.67 28.40 18.76
N ALA A 239 2.71 28.44 17.92
CA ALA A 239 3.35 29.65 17.40
C ALA A 239 3.95 30.57 18.47
N GLN A 240 4.16 30.11 19.70
CA GLN A 240 4.76 30.95 20.74
C GLN A 240 6.28 31.01 20.59
N CYS A 241 6.84 32.20 20.73
CA CYS A 241 8.29 32.38 20.81
C CYS A 241 8.76 31.91 22.20
N LEU A 242 9.50 30.81 22.23
CA LEU A 242 10.04 30.22 23.45
C LEU A 242 11.35 30.88 23.87
N GLN A 243 12.22 31.18 22.90
CA GLN A 243 13.54 31.74 23.16
C GLN A 243 13.92 32.78 22.13
N THR A 244 14.74 33.73 22.58
CA THR A 244 15.36 34.76 21.76
C THR A 244 16.86 34.72 22.04
N LEU A 245 17.63 34.22 21.08
CA LEU A 245 19.07 34.05 21.18
C LEU A 245 19.76 35.26 20.57
N GLU A 246 20.43 36.01 21.43
CA GLU A 246 21.19 37.20 21.06
C GLU A 246 22.69 36.93 21.24
N GLY A 247 23.51 37.47 20.34
CA GLY A 247 24.96 37.38 20.50
C GLY A 247 25.77 37.40 19.22
N HIS A 248 25.14 37.33 18.05
CA HIS A 248 25.83 37.58 16.79
C HIS A 248 26.11 39.07 16.58
N GLY A 249 27.28 39.39 16.01
CA GLY A 249 27.68 40.77 15.73
C GLY A 249 27.07 41.33 14.44
N SER A 250 26.52 40.44 13.60
CA SER A 250 25.93 40.79 12.29
C SER A 250 24.80 39.82 11.92
N SER A 251 24.17 40.07 10.77
CA SER A 251 23.01 39.34 10.29
C SER A 251 23.28 37.84 10.19
N VAL A 252 22.35 37.04 10.72
CA VAL A 252 22.41 35.58 10.69
C VAL A 252 21.79 35.11 9.38
N ASN A 253 22.58 34.44 8.56
CA ASN A 253 22.14 34.02 7.23
C ASN A 253 21.59 32.59 7.21
N SER A 254 21.97 31.76 8.18
CA SER A 254 21.58 30.35 8.22
C SER A 254 21.49 29.85 9.66
N VAL A 255 20.51 28.99 9.89
CA VAL A 255 20.26 28.31 11.16
C VAL A 255 19.87 26.86 10.88
N ILE A 256 20.39 25.92 11.67
CA ILE A 256 20.13 24.48 11.51
C ILE A 256 20.12 23.78 12.87
N PHE A 257 19.16 22.88 13.09
CA PHE A 257 19.17 21.98 14.24
C PHE A 257 20.06 20.77 14.01
N SER A 258 20.68 20.28 15.09
CA SER A 258 21.26 18.93 15.10
C SER A 258 20.18 17.87 14.88
N HIS A 259 20.60 16.68 14.46
CA HIS A 259 19.68 15.58 14.17
C HIS A 259 18.92 15.09 15.41
N ASP A 260 19.52 15.23 16.59
CA ASP A 260 18.89 14.92 17.88
C ASP A 260 18.05 16.08 18.45
N SER A 261 17.91 17.19 17.72
CA SER A 261 17.16 18.39 18.09
C SER A 261 17.62 19.13 19.35
N LYS A 262 18.78 18.78 19.92
CA LYS A 262 19.29 19.39 21.16
C LYS A 262 20.16 20.61 20.94
N LEU A 263 20.80 20.71 19.79
CA LEU A 263 21.71 21.80 19.48
C LEU A 263 21.20 22.59 18.28
N LEU A 264 21.44 23.89 18.30
CA LEU A 264 21.16 24.80 17.20
C LEU A 264 22.47 25.44 16.75
N ALA A 265 22.82 25.29 15.47
CA ALA A 265 23.97 25.98 14.89
C ALA A 265 23.50 27.18 14.06
N SER A 266 24.20 28.31 14.20
CA SER A 266 23.91 29.52 13.45
C SER A 266 25.16 30.13 12.82
N ALA A 267 25.03 30.58 11.58
CA ALA A 267 26.11 31.21 10.81
C ALA A 267 25.77 32.66 10.46
N SER A 268 26.67 33.57 10.79
CA SER A 268 26.49 35.02 10.61
C SER A 268 27.56 35.67 9.75
N ARG A 269 27.23 36.86 9.22
CA ARG A 269 28.17 37.73 8.49
C ARG A 269 29.29 38.28 9.37
N ASP A 270 29.21 38.12 10.69
CA ASP A 270 30.30 38.42 11.63
C ASP A 270 31.48 37.43 11.51
N ARG A 271 31.38 36.45 10.61
CA ARG A 271 32.36 35.37 10.35
C ARG A 271 32.46 34.36 11.50
N ILE A 272 31.45 34.33 12.38
CA ILE A 272 31.38 33.42 13.52
C ILE A 272 30.23 32.44 13.29
N VAL A 273 30.50 31.17 13.63
CA VAL A 273 29.47 30.15 13.82
C VAL A 273 29.28 29.96 15.32
N LYS A 274 28.04 30.01 15.79
CA LYS A 274 27.68 29.73 17.18
C LYS A 274 26.86 28.46 17.25
N VAL A 275 27.01 27.74 18.37
CA VAL A 275 26.20 26.58 18.72
C VAL A 275 25.50 26.90 20.03
N TRP A 276 24.20 26.70 20.06
CA TRP A 276 23.30 27.00 21.16
C TRP A 276 22.65 25.71 21.65
N ASP A 277 22.31 25.67 22.93
CA ASP A 277 21.50 24.59 23.48
C ASP A 277 20.02 24.90 23.20
N ALA A 278 19.33 24.07 22.43
CA ALA A 278 17.95 24.30 22.03
C ALA A 278 16.97 24.33 23.23
N SER A 279 17.36 23.77 24.37
CA SER A 279 16.56 23.70 25.60
C SER A 279 16.77 24.93 26.49
N ASN A 280 17.99 25.44 26.54
CA ASN A 280 18.40 26.43 27.55
C ASN A 280 18.86 27.77 26.99
N GLY A 281 19.08 27.86 25.67
CA GLY A 281 19.59 29.04 24.98
C GLY A 281 21.09 29.21 25.09
#